data_AF-A0A7Y2ZW72-F1
#
_entry.id   AF-A0A7Y2ZW72-F1
#
_cell.length_a   1.000
_cell.length_b   1.000
_cell.length_c   1.000
_cell.angle_alpha   90.00
_cell.angle_beta   90.00
_cell.angle_gamma   90.00
#
_symmetry.space_group_name_H-M   'P 1'
#
loop_
_entity.id
_entity.type
_entity.pdbx_description
1 polymer ?
#
loop_
_entity_poly.entity_id
_entity_poly.type
_entity_poly.pdbx_seq_one_letter_code
_entity_poly.pdbx_strand_id
1 'polypeptide(L)' 'MPHLQFEINQKFENKIKDKFANEIRDAFAEIMDTGTDHIAVSIREYDKYNLTIGRANPEDNICLMNLHIRERRTLE' A
#
# COMPACT_ATOMS: atom_id res chain seq x y z
N MET A 1 4.46 -0.91 15.38
CA MET A 1 4.44 -1.71 14.15
C MET A 1 3.79 -0.82 13.09
N PRO A 2 4.52 -0.26 12.12
CA PRO A 2 3.90 0.49 11.03
C PRO A 2 2.93 -0.42 10.26
N HIS A 3 1.81 0.17 9.83
CA HIS A 3 0.80 -0.54 9.04
C HIS A 3 0.57 0.22 7.75
N LEU A 4 0.88 -0.43 6.63
CA LEU A 4 0.79 0.11 5.28
C LEU A 4 -0.40 -0.57 4.59
N GLN A 5 -1.53 0.13 4.52
CA GLN A 5 -2.74 -0.39 3.90
C GLN A 5 -2.91 0.13 2.49
N PHE A 6 -3.18 -0.79 1.55
CA PHE A 6 -3.42 -0.54 0.14
C PHE A 6 -4.82 -1.04 -0.22
N GLU A 7 -5.64 -0.16 -0.78
CA GLU A 7 -6.98 -0.47 -1.28
C GLU A 7 -6.98 -0.31 -2.79
N ILE A 8 -7.27 -1.37 -3.53
CA ILE A 8 -7.11 -1.40 -4.99
C ILE A 8 -8.39 -1.90 -5.64
N ASN A 9 -8.87 -1.21 -6.69
CA ASN A 9 -10.08 -1.60 -7.45
C ASN A 9 -9.80 -2.64 -8.55
N GLN A 10 -8.84 -3.53 -8.29
CA GLN A 10 -8.41 -4.57 -9.21
C GLN A 10 -8.03 -5.83 -8.41
N LYS A 11 -8.33 -7.00 -8.98
CA LYS A 11 -7.89 -8.30 -8.46
C LYS A 11 -6.53 -8.67 -9.03
N PHE A 12 -5.65 -9.21 -8.20
CA PHE A 12 -4.35 -9.72 -8.60
C PHE A 12 -4.14 -11.17 -8.15
N GLU A 13 -3.26 -11.85 -8.87
CA GLU A 13 -2.77 -13.16 -8.47
C GLU A 13 -1.98 -13.07 -7.16
N ASN A 14 -2.02 -14.15 -6.37
CA ASN A 14 -1.33 -14.20 -5.08
C ASN A 14 0.18 -13.98 -5.20
N LYS A 15 0.80 -14.42 -6.31
CA LYS A 15 2.24 -14.19 -6.57
C LYS A 15 2.58 -12.71 -6.73
N ILE A 16 1.69 -11.94 -7.36
CA ILE A 16 1.86 -10.49 -7.54
C ILE A 16 1.70 -9.80 -6.18
N LYS A 17 0.70 -10.19 -5.38
CA LYS A 17 0.49 -9.66 -4.03
C LYS A 17 1.67 -9.91 -3.09
N ASP A 18 2.24 -11.11 -3.13
CA ASP A 18 3.43 -11.46 -2.34
C ASP A 18 4.63 -10.60 -2.73
N LYS A 19 4.92 -10.52 -4.05
CA LYS A 19 5.98 -9.66 -4.58
C LYS A 19 5.79 -8.19 -4.16
N PHE A 20 4.58 -7.66 -4.35
CA PHE A 20 4.24 -6.29 -3.98
C PHE A 20 4.46 -6.03 -2.47
N ALA A 21 3.99 -6.94 -1.61
CA ALA A 21 4.15 -6.79 -0.16
C ALA A 21 5.63 -6.78 0.25
N ASN A 22 6.48 -7.58 -0.40
CA ASN A 22 7.93 -7.60 -0.11
C ASN A 22 8.61 -6.32 -0.60
N GLU A 23 8.35 -5.89 -1.84
CA GLU A 23 8.92 -4.65 -2.38
C GLU A 23 8.52 -3.41 -1.56
N ILE A 24 7.28 -3.34 -1.08
CA ILE A 24 6.82 -2.25 -0.20
C ILE A 24 7.53 -2.27 1.16
N ARG A 25 7.75 -3.45 1.75
CA ARG A 25 8.50 -3.56 3.01
C ARG A 25 9.94 -3.10 2.84
N ASP A 26 10.58 -3.52 1.76
CA ASP A 26 11.97 -3.14 1.46
C ASP A 26 12.09 -1.63 1.25
N ALA A 27 11.19 -1.04 0.43
CA ALA A 27 11.17 0.40 0.22
C ALA A 27 10.91 1.19 1.51
N PHE A 28 9.98 0.73 2.35
CA PHE A 28 9.73 1.38 3.64
C PHE A 28 10.92 1.26 4.58
N ALA A 29 11.55 0.08 4.64
CA ALA A 29 12.72 -0.18 5.47
C ALA A 29 13.89 0.72 5.08
N GLU A 30 14.15 0.89 3.79
CA GLU A 30 15.18 1.78 3.25
C GLU A 30 14.93 3.24 3.63
N ILE A 31 13.72 3.76 3.35
CA ILE A 31 13.36 5.16 3.63
C ILE A 31 13.38 5.46 5.13
N MET A 32 12.96 4.49 5.95
CA MET A 32 12.75 4.70 7.38
C MET A 32 13.94 4.27 8.24
N ASP A 33 15.01 3.78 7.62
CA ASP A 33 16.22 3.22 8.23
C ASP A 33 15.86 2.20 9.32
N THR A 34 15.16 1.13 8.93
CA THR A 34 14.68 0.10 9.87
C THR A 34 14.61 -1.28 9.23
N GLY A 35 14.46 -2.34 10.04
CA GLY A 35 14.27 -3.70 9.54
C GLY A 35 12.83 -4.00 9.07
N THR A 36 12.64 -5.08 8.33
CA THR A 36 11.35 -5.44 7.72
C THR A 36 10.41 -6.23 8.63
N ASP A 37 10.92 -6.90 9.65
CA ASP A 37 10.20 -7.92 10.46
C ASP A 37 8.95 -7.40 11.18
N HIS A 38 8.86 -6.08 11.36
CA HIS A 38 7.79 -5.42 12.09
C HIS A 38 6.92 -4.54 11.19
N ILE A 39 7.00 -4.68 9.86
CA ILE A 39 6.20 -3.91 8.92
C ILE A 39 4.98 -4.73 8.48
N ALA A 40 3.79 -4.26 8.86
CA ALA A 40 2.54 -4.87 8.41
C ALA A 40 2.08 -4.25 7.09
N VAL A 41 1.75 -5.09 6.11
CA VAL A 41 1.16 -4.69 4.82
C VAL A 41 -0.20 -5.33 4.69
N SER A 42 -1.21 -4.58 4.27
CA SER A 42 -2.53 -5.10 3.94
C SER A 42 -2.93 -4.69 2.54
N ILE A 43 -3.35 -5.66 1.73
CA ILE A 43 -3.85 -5.44 0.38
C ILE A 43 -5.33 -5.80 0.37
N ARG A 44 -6.20 -4.83 0.10
CA ARG A 44 -7.64 -5.00 0.01
C ARG A 44 -8.06 -4.80 -1.44
N GLU A 45 -8.57 -5.86 -2.05
CA GLU A 45 -8.97 -5.84 -3.45
C GLU A 45 -10.48 -5.69 -3.57
N TYR A 46 -10.90 -4.64 -4.26
CA TYR A 46 -12.28 -4.31 -4.56
C TYR A 46 -12.55 -4.53 -6.04
N ASP A 47 -13.82 -4.71 -6.39
CA ASP A 47 -14.23 -4.69 -7.79
C ASP A 47 -14.14 -3.25 -8.34
N LYS A 48 -14.04 -3.10 -9.67
CA LYS A 48 -13.71 -1.85 -10.36
C LYS A 48 -14.42 -0.60 -9.82
N TYR A 49 -15.73 -0.69 -9.59
CA TYR A 49 -16.56 0.45 -9.17
C TYR A 49 -16.74 0.60 -7.66
N ASN A 50 -16.19 -0.31 -6.85
CA ASN A 50 -16.34 -0.28 -5.40
C ASN A 50 -15.33 0.65 -4.71
N LEU A 51 -14.37 1.18 -5.46
CA LEU A 51 -13.40 2.16 -4.98
C LEU A 51 -13.24 3.25 -6.05
N THR A 52 -13.61 4.47 -5.70
CA THR A 52 -13.58 5.64 -6.60
C THR A 52 -12.90 6.82 -5.90
N ILE A 53 -12.36 7.75 -6.68
CA ILE A 53 -11.84 9.02 -6.20
C ILE A 53 -12.29 10.12 -7.15
N GLY A 54 -12.73 11.27 -6.62
CA GLY A 54 -13.38 12.32 -7.43
C GLY A 54 -12.53 12.93 -8.55
N ARG A 55 -11.22 12.63 -8.60
CA ARG A 55 -10.28 13.12 -9.63
C ARG A 55 -9.93 12.08 -10.71
N ALA A 56 -10.45 10.86 -10.63
CA ALA A 56 -10.17 9.78 -11.58
C ALA A 56 -11.45 9.33 -12.28
N ASN A 57 -11.32 8.73 -13.46
CA ASN A 57 -12.47 8.12 -14.11
C ASN A 57 -12.82 6.80 -13.40
N PRO A 58 -14.11 6.42 -13.32
CA PRO A 58 -14.52 5.15 -12.71
C PRO A 58 -13.88 3.90 -13.34
N GLU A 59 -13.45 3.98 -14.61
CA GLU A 59 -12.78 2.89 -15.32
C GLU A 59 -11.28 2.78 -15.00
N ASP A 60 -10.68 3.79 -14.37
CA ASP A 60 -9.25 3.80 -14.07
C ASP A 60 -8.92 2.77 -12.96
N ASN A 61 -7.70 2.28 -12.97
CA ASN A 61 -7.18 1.51 -11.84
C ASN A 61 -6.77 2.48 -10.72
N ILE A 62 -7.38 2.32 -9.56
CA ILE A 62 -7.20 3.18 -8.39
C ILE A 62 -6.54 2.35 -7.29
N CYS A 63 -5.49 2.92 -6.70
CA CYS A 63 -4.87 2.43 -5.48
C CYS A 63 -4.86 3.57 -4.45
N LEU A 64 -5.56 3.39 -3.33
CA LEU A 64 -5.47 4.29 -2.18
C LEU A 64 -4.53 3.70 -1.13
N MET A 65 -3.79 4.59 -0.47
CA MET A 65 -2.82 4.21 0.56
C MET A 65 -3.18 4.90 1.87
N ASN A 66 -3.24 4.12 2.95
CA ASN A 66 -3.36 4.64 4.31
C ASN A 66 -2.20 4.08 5.13
N LEU A 67 -1.23 4.95 5.46
CA LEU A 67 0.04 4.57 6.03
C LEU A 67 0.12 5.07 7.47
N HIS A 68 0.07 4.15 8.43
CA HIS A 68 0.29 4.46 9.83
C HIS A 68 1.79 4.39 10.13
N ILE A 69 2.44 5.56 10.15
CA ILE A 69 3.86 5.73 10.42
C ILE A 69 4.10 6.43 11.77
N ARG A 70 5.28 6.20 12.37
CA ARG A 70 5.65 6.86 13.63
C ARG A 70 5.95 8.34 13.41
N GLU A 71 5.56 9.17 14.37
CA GLU A 71 5.82 10.61 14.39
C GLU A 71 7.31 10.97 14.41
N ARG A 72 7.62 12.26 14.15
CA ARG A 72 8.97 12.86 14.10
C ARG A 72 9.81 12.52 12.86
N ARG A 73 9.17 12.38 11.70
CA ARG A 73 9.86 12.30 10.42
C ARG A 73 10.05 13.68 9.81
N THR A 74 11.16 13.86 9.09
CA THR A 74 11.43 15.05 8.30
C THR A 74 10.47 15.12 7.12
N LEU A 75 10.22 16.33 6.62
CA LEU A 75 9.45 16.54 5.39
C LEU A 75 10.29 16.32 4.12
N GLU A 76 11.62 16.32 4.28
CA GLU A 76 12.62 15.96 3.28
C GLU A 76 12.77 14.44 3.19
#